data_AF-A0AAV3KYW8-F1
#
_entry.id   AF-A0AAV3KYW8-F1
#
_cell.length_a   1.000
_cell.length_b   1.000
_cell.length_c   1.000
_cell.angle_alpha   90.00
_cell.angle_beta   90.00
_cell.angle_gamma   90.00
#
_symmetry.space_group_name_H-M   'P 1'
#
loop_
_entity.id
_entity.type
_entity.pdbx_description
1 polymer ?
#
loop_
_entity_poly.entity_id
_entity_poly.type
_entity_poly.pdbx_seq_one_letter_code
_entity_poly.pdbx_strand_id
1 'polypeptide(L)' 'MDTITPTNFKENIGKVLQEVVHSNSEIEITRDSKNGLNDGVIMISKRKWELLQEELYLQRTGTWAYV' A
#
# COMPACT_ATOMS: atom_id res chain seq x y z
N MET A 1 0.03 8.69 -2.88
CA MET A 1 -0.68 7.40 -3.02
C MET A 1 -1.69 7.58 -4.14
N ASP A 2 -1.64 6.73 -5.16
CA ASP A 2 -2.59 6.81 -6.27
C ASP A 2 -3.90 6.11 -5.88
N THR A 3 -5.03 6.72 -6.25
CA THR A 3 -6.35 6.19 -5.89
C THR A 3 -7.08 5.71 -7.14
N ILE A 4 -7.50 4.44 -7.14
CA ILE A 4 -8.25 3.81 -8.23
C ILE A 4 -9.59 3.27 -7.72
N THR A 5 -10.55 3.14 -8.63
CA THR A 5 -11.84 2.52 -8.32
C THR A 5 -11.76 1.00 -8.54
N PRO A 6 -12.60 0.20 -7.85
CA PRO A 6 -12.66 -1.25 -8.05
C PRO A 6 -12.92 -1.66 -9.50
N THR A 7 -13.68 -0.86 -10.26
CA THR A 7 -13.95 -1.11 -11.68
C THR A 7 -12.68 -1.00 -12.52
N ASN A 8 -11.92 0.10 -12.37
CA ASN A 8 -10.66 0.29 -13.08
C ASN A 8 -9.61 -0.74 -12.66
N PHE A 9 -9.61 -1.16 -11.40
CA PHE A 9 -8.75 -2.21 -10.89
C PHE A 9 -9.05 -3.57 -11.56
N LYS A 10 -10.34 -3.95 -11.67
CA LYS A 10 -10.74 -5.20 -12.32
C LYS A 10 -10.31 -5.26 -13.79
N GLU A 11 -10.45 -4.15 -14.51
CA GLU A 11 -10.07 -4.08 -15.92
C GLU A 11 -8.56 -4.16 -16.13
N ASN A 12 -7.75 -3.68 -15.18
CA ASN A 12 -6.31 -3.51 -15.34
C ASN A 12 -5.46 -4.26 -14.29
N ILE A 13 -6.00 -5.32 -13.69
CA ILE A 13 -5.40 -5.96 -12.50
C ILE A 13 -3.93 -6.35 -12.69
N GLY A 14 -3.58 -6.92 -13.86
CA GLY A 14 -2.20 -7.34 -14.15
C GLY A 14 -1.23 -6.17 -14.22
N LYS A 15 -1.65 -5.05 -14.82
CA LYS A 15 -0.83 -3.83 -14.92
C LYS A 15 -0.64 -3.19 -13.54
N VAL A 16 -1.72 -3.09 -12.76
CA VAL A 16 -1.70 -2.51 -11.41
C VAL A 16 -0.78 -3.33 -10.49
N LEU A 17 -0.85 -4.67 -10.55
CA LEU A 17 0.05 -5.54 -9.77
C LEU A 17 1.52 -5.36 -10.18
N GLN A 18 1.80 -5.30 -11.49
CA GLN A 18 3.17 -5.05 -11.96
C GLN A 18 3.69 -3.69 -11.50
N GLU A 19 2.85 -2.66 -11.55
CA GLU A 19 3.19 -1.32 -11.10
C GLU A 19 3.54 -1.31 -9.62
N VAL A 20 2.66 -1.82 -8.74
CA VAL A 20 2.91 -1.91 -7.29
C VAL A 20 4.22 -2.63 -6.97
N VAL A 21 4.54 -3.71 -7.70
CA VAL A 21 5.76 -4.48 -7.47
C VAL A 21 7.01 -3.78 -8.00
N HIS A 22 6.97 -3.18 -9.19
CA HIS A 22 8.16 -2.58 -9.83
C HIS A 22 8.46 -1.17 -9.33
N SER A 23 7.44 -0.33 -9.17
CA SER A 23 7.63 1.06 -8.71
C SER A 23 7.69 1.15 -7.18
N ASN A 24 7.36 0.07 -6.48
CA ASN A 24 7.24 0.03 -5.02
C ASN A 24 6.22 1.08 -4.50
N SER A 25 5.31 1.49 -5.38
CA SER A 25 4.27 2.49 -5.10
C SER A 25 3.11 1.89 -4.33
N GLU A 26 2.44 2.76 -3.56
CA GLU A 26 1.24 2.44 -2.81
C GLU A 26 0.03 2.89 -3.63
N ILE A 27 -0.94 1.99 -3.78
CA ILE A 27 -2.18 2.26 -4.50
C ILE A 27 -3.35 1.98 -3.57
N GLU A 28 -4.26 2.94 -3.48
CA GLU A 28 -5.52 2.80 -2.77
C GLU A 28 -6.64 2.42 -3.74
N ILE A 29 -7.38 1.37 -3.41
CA ILE A 29 -8.60 0.98 -4.11
C ILE A 29 -9.77 1.43 -3.24
N THR A 30 -10.50 2.45 -3.67
CA THR A 30 -11.59 3.05 -2.88
C THR A 30 -12.93 2.92 -3.60
N ARG A 31 -13.98 2.60 -2.84
CA ARG A 31 -15.32 2.35 -3.40
C ARG A 31 -16.09 3.66 -3.66
N ASP A 32 -15.93 4.67 -2.81
CA ASP A 32 -16.80 5.85 -2.79
C ASP A 32 -16.04 7.20 -2.71
N SER A 33 -15.35 7.56 -3.80
CA SER A 33 -14.70 8.88 -4.05
C SER A 33 -13.28 9.10 -3.51
N LYS A 34 -12.59 10.12 -4.05
CA LYS A 34 -11.19 10.46 -3.74
C LYS A 34 -10.99 11.21 -2.40
N ASN A 35 -12.05 11.74 -1.78
CA ASN A 35 -11.95 12.69 -0.66
C ASN A 35 -12.92 12.37 0.49
N GLY A 36 -12.84 11.17 1.07
CA GLY A 36 -13.67 10.77 2.22
C GLY A 36 -13.05 9.66 3.06
N LEU A 37 -13.60 9.45 4.27
CA LEU A 37 -13.39 8.25 5.10
C LEU A 37 -14.01 7.06 4.36
N ASN A 38 -13.31 6.60 3.34
CA ASN A 38 -13.86 5.61 2.44
C ASN A 38 -13.35 4.22 2.79
N ASP A 39 -14.29 3.29 2.87
CA ASP A 39 -13.99 1.87 2.87
C ASP A 39 -13.18 1.53 1.63
N GLY A 40 -11.89 1.29 1.85
CA GLY A 40 -10.90 1.10 0.80
C GLY A 40 -9.81 0.13 1.22
N VAL A 41 -9.06 -0.36 0.24
CA VAL A 41 -7.94 -1.27 0.44
C VAL A 41 -6.67 -0.60 -0.05
N ILE A 42 -5.65 -0.56 0.80
CA ILE A 42 -4.31 -0.15 0.39
C ILE A 42 -3.56 -1.39 -0.09
N MET A 43 -3.01 -1.30 -1.30
CA MET A 43 -2.20 -2.32 -1.91
C MET A 43 -0.76 -1.84 -1.99
N ILE A 44 0.14 -2.67 -1.47
CA ILE A 44 1.57 -2.41 -1.43
C ILE A 44 2.33 -3.66 -1.84
N SER A 45 3.58 -3.50 -2.26
CA SER A 45 4.43 -4.65 -2.57
C SER A 45 4.71 -5.47 -1.30
N LYS A 46 4.86 -6.79 -1.46
CA LYS A 46 5.21 -7.68 -0.34
C LYS A 46 6.50 -7.24 0.38
N ARG A 47 7.51 -6.84 -0.40
CA ARG A 47 8.78 -6.33 0.14
C ARG A 47 8.56 -5.09 1.02
N LYS A 48 7.71 -4.16 0.59
CA LYS A 48 7.40 -2.95 1.35
C LYS A 48 6.61 -3.27 2.62
N TRP A 49 5.68 -4.21 2.55
CA TRP A 49 4.99 -4.71 3.74
C TRP A 49 5.96 -5.29 4.77
N GLU A 50 6.90 -6.12 4.33
CA GLU A 50 7.91 -6.72 5.23
C GLU A 50 8.78 -5.66 5.91
N LEU A 51 9.25 -4.65 5.17
CA LEU A 51 10.03 -3.54 5.74
C LEU A 51 9.23 -2.74 6.77
N LEU A 52 7.94 -2.46 6.51
CA LEU A 52 7.07 -1.77 7.47
C LEU A 52 6.88 -2.58 8.75
N GLN A 53 6.72 -3.90 8.64
CA GLN A 53 6.61 -4.77 9.81
C GLN A 53 7.91 -4.81 10.62
N GLU A 54 9.06 -4.86 9.94
CA GLU A 54 10.38 -4.83 10.58
C GLU A 54 10.62 -3.50 11.29
N GLU A 55 10.31 -2.38 10.65
CA GLU A 55 10.42 -1.04 11.26
C GLU A 55 9.53 -0.91 12.51
N LEU A 56 8.27 -1.34 12.41
CA LEU A 56 7.34 -1.36 13.55
C LEU A 56 7.84 -2.26 14.68
N TYR A 57 8.45 -3.40 14.34
CA TYR A 57 9.06 -4.29 15.31
C TYR A 57 10.22 -3.60 16.03
N LEU A 58 11.17 -3.02 15.29
CA LEU A 58 12.34 -2.35 15.85
C LEU A 58 11.98 -1.14 16.72
N GLN A 59 10.95 -0.37 16.33
CA GLN A 59 10.41 0.72 17.15
C GLN A 59 9.83 0.20 18.46
N ARG A 60 9.06 -0.90 18.41
CA ARG A 60 8.43 -1.50 19.61
C ARG A 60 9.43 -2.14 20.56
N THR A 61 10.48 -2.77 20.05
CA THR A 61 11.53 -3.39 20.87
C THR A 61 12.57 -2.40 21.38
N GLY A 62 12.45 -1.11 21.03
CA GLY A 62 13.36 -0.05 21.46
C GLY A 62 14.75 -0.13 20.81
N THR A 63 14.95 -1.01 19.83
CA THR A 63 16.22 -1.16 19.11
C THR A 63 16.50 0.05 18.20
N TRP A 64 15.45 0.79 17.83
CA TRP A 64 15.55 2.03 17.08
C TRP A 64 16.00 3.25 17.91
N ALA A 65 16.05 3.15 19.24
CA ALA A 65 16.42 4.26 20.13
C ALA A 65 17.94 4.45 20.31
N TYR A 66 18.78 3.90 19.42
CA TYR A 66 20.23 3.97 19.56
C TYR A 66 20.94 4.24 18.22
N VAL A 67 20.75 5.44 17.68
CA VAL A 67 21.78 6.21 16.95
C VAL A 67 21.56 7.70 17.22
#